data_AF-A0A4Q3WEK6-F1
#
_entry.id   AF-A0A4Q3WEK6-F1
#
_cell.length_a   1.000
_cell.length_b   1.000
_cell.length_c   1.000
_cell.angle_alpha   90.00
_cell.angle_beta   90.00
_cell.angle_gamma   90.00
#
_symmetry.space_group_name_H-M   'P 1'
#
loop_
_entity.id
_entity.type
_entity.pdbx_description
1 polymer ?
#
loop_
_entity_poly.entity_id
_entity_poly.type
_entity_poly.pdbx_seq_one_letter_code
_entity_poly.pdbx_strand_id
1 'polypeptide(L)'
;MKTLSVTSPVPVSPVQSEATTRAAKTAATRATSEPRLLQWFLIALALGAMGLILIVPLFVVFTEAFSQGLELYKASIINPDALSAVRLTLLVALVAVPINTVFGIAAAWAITRFHFRGKGALLTLLDLPFAVSPIISGLIFVLMFGRRGIFGPYLQAHDWKIIFA
;
A
#
# COMPACT_ATOMS: atom_id res chain seq x y z
N MET A 1 -25.84 30.03 56.96
CA MET A 1 -24.99 29.12 56.17
C MET A 1 -25.12 29.51 54.69
N LYS A 2 -24.01 29.55 53.98
CA LYS A 2 -23.75 30.21 52.68
C LYS A 2 -24.47 29.56 51.47
N THR A 3 -24.98 30.42 50.57
CA THR A 3 -24.94 30.39 49.09
C THR A 3 -25.23 29.09 48.31
N LEU A 4 -26.31 29.10 47.52
CA LEU A 4 -26.36 28.56 46.15
C LEU A 4 -27.21 29.49 45.28
N SER A 5 -26.59 30.55 44.76
CA SER A 5 -27.17 31.36 43.67
C SER A 5 -27.08 30.55 42.38
N VAL A 6 -28.20 30.00 41.96
CA VAL A 6 -28.41 29.42 40.63
C VAL A 6 -28.25 30.55 39.61
N THR A 7 -27.10 30.59 38.93
CA THR A 7 -26.91 31.39 37.73
C THR A 7 -27.68 30.71 36.60
N SER A 8 -28.84 31.25 36.26
CA SER A 8 -29.57 30.90 35.04
C SER A 8 -28.70 31.21 33.81
N PRO A 9 -28.68 30.35 32.78
CA PRO A 9 -28.00 30.66 31.53
C PRO A 9 -28.67 31.88 30.89
N VAL A 10 -27.88 32.93 30.65
CA VAL A 10 -28.30 34.10 29.89
C VAL A 10 -28.78 33.63 28.50
N PRO A 11 -29.99 33.98 28.05
CA PRO A 11 -30.47 33.62 26.72
C PRO A 11 -29.58 34.29 25.68
N VAL A 12 -28.84 33.48 24.93
CA VAL A 12 -27.99 33.94 23.83
C VAL A 12 -28.91 34.47 22.74
N SER A 13 -28.93 35.79 22.54
CA SER A 13 -29.76 36.42 21.52
C SER A 13 -29.48 35.81 20.13
N PRO A 14 -30.52 35.51 19.32
CA PRO A 14 -30.36 34.85 18.01
C PRO A 14 -29.41 35.59 17.04
N VAL A 15 -29.24 36.90 17.24
CA VAL A 15 -28.30 37.74 16.49
C VAL A 15 -26.83 37.36 16.72
N GLN A 16 -26.45 36.90 17.91
CA GLN A 16 -25.06 36.55 18.24
C GLN A 16 -24.65 35.18 17.68
N SER A 17 -25.60 34.24 17.62
CA SER A 17 -25.39 32.90 17.03
C SER A 17 -25.20 32.97 15.51
N GLU A 18 -25.95 33.85 14.83
CA GLU A 18 -25.74 34.10 13.40
C GLU A 18 -24.42 34.80 13.11
N ALA A 19 -24.00 35.76 13.95
CA ALA A 19 -22.75 36.50 13.75
C ALA A 19 -21.50 35.59 13.90
N THR A 20 -21.48 34.71 14.90
CA THR A 20 -20.39 33.72 15.08
C THR A 20 -20.36 32.69 13.96
N THR A 21 -21.53 32.22 13.51
CA THR A 21 -21.64 31.26 12.40
C THR A 21 -21.19 31.88 11.06
N ARG A 22 -21.55 33.13 10.78
CA ARG A 22 -21.12 33.86 9.57
C ARG A 22 -19.63 34.20 9.60
N ALA A 23 -19.09 34.59 10.76
CA ALA A 23 -17.66 34.88 10.92
C ALA A 23 -16.79 33.63 10.71
N ALA A 24 -17.18 32.48 11.27
CA ALA A 24 -16.49 31.21 11.08
C ALA A 24 -16.53 30.73 9.62
N LYS A 25 -17.66 30.89 8.94
CA LYS A 25 -17.82 30.53 7.51
C LYS A 25 -17.01 31.45 6.58
N THR A 26 -16.88 32.73 6.93
CA THR A 26 -16.08 33.71 6.17
C THR A 26 -14.58 33.49 6.37
N ALA A 27 -14.14 33.13 7.57
CA ALA A 27 -12.74 32.80 7.86
C ALA A 27 -12.29 31.52 7.15
N ALA A 28 -13.12 30.49 7.11
CA ALA A 28 -12.83 29.25 6.38
C ALA A 28 -12.70 29.45 4.86
N THR A 29 -13.43 30.43 4.29
CA THR A 29 -13.37 30.73 2.85
C THR A 29 -12.11 31.54 2.48
N ARG A 30 -11.55 32.33 3.40
CA ARG A 30 -10.33 33.14 3.18
C ARG A 30 -9.02 32.35 3.34
N ALA A 31 -9.03 31.16 3.92
CA ALA A 31 -7.83 30.32 4.05
C ALA A 31 -7.42 29.64 2.72
N THR A 32 -8.30 29.65 1.70
CA THR A 32 -8.05 29.12 0.35
C THR A 32 -8.24 30.18 -0.74
N SER A 33 -7.93 31.45 -0.45
CA SER A 33 -7.88 32.51 -1.46
C SER A 33 -6.46 32.71 -1.98
N GLU A 34 -5.79 31.63 -2.37
CA GLU A 34 -4.55 31.76 -3.15
C GLU A 34 -4.90 32.16 -4.59
N PRO A 35 -4.11 33.06 -5.21
CA PRO A 35 -4.31 33.38 -6.62
C PRO A 35 -4.21 32.08 -7.43
N ARG A 36 -5.15 31.83 -8.34
CA ARG A 36 -5.20 30.58 -9.14
C ARG A 36 -3.84 30.25 -9.78
N LEU A 37 -3.06 31.27 -10.15
CA LEU A 37 -1.69 31.12 -10.65
C LEU A 37 -0.74 30.43 -9.67
N LEU A 38 -0.81 30.73 -8.37
CA LEU A 38 0.01 30.08 -7.35
C LEU A 38 -0.41 28.61 -7.15
N GLN A 39 -1.70 28.32 -7.16
CA GLN A 39 -2.20 26.94 -7.12
C GLN A 39 -1.71 26.13 -8.32
N TRP A 40 -1.81 26.68 -9.55
CA TRP A 40 -1.29 26.04 -10.75
C TRP A 40 0.23 25.89 -10.71
N PHE A 41 0.95 26.87 -10.17
CA PHE A 41 2.39 26.79 -9.99
C PHE A 41 2.78 25.68 -9.00
N LEU A 42 2.11 25.59 -7.84
CA LEU A 42 2.34 24.54 -6.85
C LEU A 42 2.02 23.14 -7.40
N ILE A 43 0.93 23.01 -8.17
CA ILE A 43 0.59 21.76 -8.85
C ILE A 43 1.64 21.42 -9.91
N ALA A 44 2.05 22.37 -10.75
CA ALA A 44 3.07 22.17 -11.78
C ALA A 44 4.43 21.83 -11.16
N LEU A 45 4.79 22.45 -10.05
CA LEU A 45 6.01 22.15 -9.30
C LEU A 45 5.95 20.76 -8.69
N ALA A 46 4.83 20.38 -8.05
CA ALA A 46 4.65 19.05 -7.47
C ALA A 46 4.66 17.95 -8.55
N LEU A 47 3.91 18.13 -9.64
CA LEU A 47 3.90 17.22 -10.79
C LEU A 47 5.24 17.19 -11.50
N GLY A 48 5.93 18.33 -11.62
CA GLY A 48 7.25 18.44 -12.21
C GLY A 48 8.29 17.70 -11.37
N ALA A 49 8.29 17.88 -10.05
CA ALA A 49 9.18 17.16 -9.14
C ALA A 49 8.90 15.64 -9.15
N MET A 50 7.63 15.24 -9.06
CA MET A 50 7.22 13.83 -9.12
C MET A 50 7.55 13.19 -10.47
N GLY A 51 7.32 13.92 -11.56
CA GLY A 51 7.70 13.54 -12.91
C GLY A 51 9.21 13.41 -13.06
N LEU A 52 9.98 14.37 -12.55
CA LEU A 52 11.45 14.34 -12.60
C LEU A 52 12.00 13.12 -11.85
N ILE A 53 11.52 12.88 -10.62
CA ILE A 53 11.97 11.75 -9.80
C ILE A 53 11.66 10.40 -10.47
N LEU A 54 10.58 10.29 -11.23
CA LEU A 54 10.19 9.05 -11.91
C LEU A 54 10.84 8.90 -13.30
N ILE A 55 10.87 9.97 -14.10
CA ILE A 55 11.33 9.94 -15.49
C ILE A 55 12.85 9.84 -15.57
N VAL A 56 13.60 10.51 -14.70
CA VAL A 56 15.07 10.48 -14.72
C VAL A 56 15.63 9.05 -14.58
N PRO A 57 15.30 8.26 -13.54
CA PRO A 57 15.83 6.90 -13.41
C PRO A 57 15.34 6.00 -14.55
N LEU A 58 14.11 6.18 -15.02
CA LEU A 58 13.57 5.43 -16.15
C LEU A 58 14.36 5.71 -17.43
N PHE A 59 14.64 6.98 -17.71
CA PHE A 59 15.47 7.41 -18.84
C PHE A 59 16.87 6.82 -18.76
N VAL A 60 17.52 6.89 -17.59
CA VAL A 60 18.84 6.30 -17.34
C VAL A 60 18.83 4.80 -17.61
N VAL A 61 17.84 4.08 -17.10
CA VAL A 61 17.69 2.62 -17.34
C VAL A 61 17.57 2.32 -18.83
N PHE A 62 16.80 3.10 -19.59
CA PHE A 62 16.69 2.91 -21.03
C PHE A 62 18.00 3.22 -21.76
N THR A 63 18.64 4.35 -21.47
CA THR A 63 19.91 4.69 -22.12
C THR A 63 20.99 3.67 -21.81
N GLU A 64 21.07 3.18 -20.56
CA GLU A 64 22.05 2.17 -20.15
C GLU A 64 21.75 0.79 -20.75
N ALA A 65 20.46 0.41 -20.87
CA ALA A 65 20.07 -0.85 -21.50
C ALA A 65 20.41 -0.91 -23.00
N PHE A 66 20.46 0.25 -23.69
CA PHE A 66 20.80 0.34 -25.12
C PHE A 66 22.24 0.81 -25.38
N SER A 67 22.99 1.29 -24.37
CA SER A 67 24.33 1.86 -24.53
C SER A 67 25.36 0.85 -25.04
N GLN A 68 25.21 -0.42 -24.65
CA GLN A 68 26.09 -1.51 -25.07
C GLN A 68 25.70 -2.11 -26.45
N GLY A 69 24.69 -1.55 -27.12
CA GLY A 69 24.24 -1.98 -28.45
C GLY A 69 23.21 -3.11 -28.44
N LEU A 70 22.49 -3.24 -29.56
CA LEU A 70 21.40 -4.22 -29.73
C LEU A 70 21.88 -5.69 -29.72
N GLU A 71 23.16 -5.95 -29.96
CA GLU A 71 23.72 -7.30 -29.91
C GLU A 71 23.85 -7.83 -28.48
N LEU A 72 24.35 -7.02 -27.53
CA LEU A 72 24.44 -7.41 -26.13
C LEU A 72 23.06 -7.54 -25.47
N TYR A 73 22.08 -6.73 -25.90
CA TYR A 73 20.68 -6.89 -25.51
C TYR A 73 20.10 -8.25 -25.97
N LYS A 74 20.31 -8.63 -27.24
CA LYS A 74 19.88 -9.94 -27.76
C LYS A 74 20.61 -11.09 -27.08
N ALA A 75 21.91 -10.97 -26.86
CA ALA A 75 22.71 -11.98 -26.17
C ALA A 75 22.25 -12.16 -24.71
N SER A 76 21.85 -11.09 -24.03
CA SER A 76 21.35 -11.14 -22.66
C SER A 76 19.98 -11.85 -22.55
N ILE A 77 19.11 -11.69 -23.55
CA ILE A 77 17.81 -12.38 -23.58
C ILE A 77 17.97 -13.89 -23.86
N ILE A 78 18.96 -14.27 -24.66
CA ILE A 78 19.23 -15.67 -25.03
C ILE A 78 20.05 -16.38 -23.94
N ASN A 79 20.57 -15.65 -22.96
CA ASN A 79 21.32 -16.23 -21.85
C ASN A 79 20.45 -17.28 -21.12
N PRO A 80 20.96 -18.52 -20.91
CA PRO A 80 20.22 -19.60 -20.25
C PRO A 80 19.70 -19.20 -18.86
N ASP A 81 20.41 -18.35 -18.13
CA ASP A 81 19.99 -17.89 -16.80
C ASP A 81 18.79 -16.95 -16.89
N ALA A 82 18.79 -16.04 -17.86
CA ALA A 82 17.67 -15.12 -18.11
C ALA A 82 16.40 -15.89 -18.52
N LEU A 83 16.54 -16.86 -19.42
CA LEU A 83 15.43 -17.73 -19.84
C LEU A 83 14.89 -18.57 -18.68
N SER A 84 15.77 -19.10 -17.83
CA SER A 84 15.38 -19.87 -16.65
C SER A 84 14.63 -19.01 -15.63
N ALA A 85 15.09 -17.79 -15.39
CA ALA A 85 14.42 -16.83 -14.51
C ALA A 85 13.04 -16.42 -15.05
N VAL A 86 12.93 -16.16 -16.35
CA VAL A 86 11.63 -15.85 -17.00
C VAL A 86 10.68 -17.04 -16.91
N ARG A 87 11.15 -18.26 -17.20
CA ARG A 87 10.33 -19.47 -17.10
C ARG A 87 9.83 -19.72 -15.68
N LEU A 88 10.70 -19.55 -14.68
CA LEU A 88 10.32 -19.68 -13.27
C LEU A 88 9.26 -18.64 -12.90
N THR A 89 9.45 -17.38 -13.28
CA THR A 89 8.50 -16.30 -13.00
C THR A 89 7.15 -16.56 -13.66
N LEU A 90 7.15 -17.02 -14.91
CA LEU A 90 5.92 -17.39 -15.63
C LEU A 90 5.20 -18.57 -14.99
N LEU A 91 5.93 -19.61 -14.56
CA LEU A 91 5.34 -20.77 -13.87
C LEU A 91 4.72 -20.33 -12.54
N VAL A 92 5.45 -19.54 -11.75
CA VAL A 92 4.95 -19.00 -10.48
C VAL A 92 3.71 -18.15 -10.72
N ALA A 93 3.71 -17.26 -11.70
CA ALA A 93 2.55 -16.44 -12.05
C ALA A 93 1.35 -17.28 -12.50
N LEU A 94 1.58 -18.30 -13.33
CA LEU A 94 0.54 -19.19 -13.84
C LEU A 94 -0.17 -19.95 -12.72
N VAL A 95 0.54 -20.30 -11.65
CA VAL A 95 -0.05 -21.01 -10.48
C VAL A 95 -0.63 -20.01 -9.47
N ALA A 96 0.11 -18.96 -9.14
CA ALA A 96 -0.28 -18.01 -8.09
C ALA A 96 -1.49 -17.17 -8.49
N VAL A 97 -1.59 -16.71 -9.74
CA VAL A 97 -2.67 -15.82 -10.19
C VAL A 97 -4.04 -16.51 -10.10
N PRO A 98 -4.27 -17.73 -10.64
CA PRO A 98 -5.57 -18.38 -10.52
C PRO A 98 -5.93 -18.69 -9.07
N ILE A 99 -4.98 -19.16 -8.26
CA ILE A 99 -5.21 -19.45 -6.84
C ILE A 99 -5.62 -18.17 -6.11
N ASN A 100 -4.84 -17.10 -6.22
CA ASN A 100 -5.17 -15.81 -5.60
C ASN A 100 -6.50 -15.25 -6.11
N THR A 101 -6.83 -15.46 -7.38
CA THR A 101 -8.09 -15.03 -7.97
C THR A 101 -9.28 -15.78 -7.37
N VAL A 102 -9.22 -17.12 -7.28
CA VAL A 102 -10.29 -17.93 -6.70
C VAL A 102 -10.50 -17.60 -5.23
N PHE A 103 -9.43 -17.55 -4.44
CA PHE A 103 -9.52 -17.19 -3.02
C PHE A 103 -9.95 -15.74 -2.82
N GLY A 104 -9.44 -14.80 -3.61
CA GLY A 104 -9.82 -13.39 -3.56
C GLY A 104 -11.28 -13.15 -3.89
N ILE A 105 -11.80 -13.78 -4.96
CA ILE A 105 -13.22 -13.72 -5.33
C ILE A 105 -14.07 -14.37 -4.25
N ALA A 106 -13.68 -15.55 -3.74
CA ALA A 106 -14.43 -16.23 -2.68
C ALA A 106 -14.51 -15.38 -1.40
N ALA A 107 -13.41 -14.75 -0.99
CA ALA A 107 -13.37 -13.86 0.17
C ALA A 107 -14.20 -12.58 -0.07
N ALA A 108 -14.05 -11.93 -1.22
CA ALA A 108 -14.82 -10.75 -1.59
C ALA A 108 -16.34 -11.05 -1.63
N TRP A 109 -16.72 -12.20 -2.20
CA TRP A 109 -18.09 -12.66 -2.24
C TRP A 109 -18.63 -12.96 -0.83
N ALA A 110 -17.83 -13.60 0.03
CA ALA A 110 -18.20 -13.87 1.41
C ALA A 110 -18.48 -12.57 2.19
N ILE A 111 -17.61 -11.57 2.05
CA ILE A 111 -17.68 -10.28 2.76
C ILE A 111 -18.87 -9.44 2.27
N THR A 112 -19.15 -9.46 0.96
CA THR A 112 -20.21 -8.64 0.35
C THR A 112 -21.60 -9.24 0.51
N ARG A 113 -21.73 -10.57 0.37
CA ARG A 113 -23.04 -11.25 0.37
C ARG A 113 -23.51 -11.69 1.75
N PHE A 114 -22.61 -11.99 2.69
CA PHE A 114 -22.97 -12.53 4.00
C PHE A 114 -22.74 -11.51 5.13
N HIS A 115 -23.69 -11.43 6.06
CA HIS A 115 -23.57 -10.64 7.29
C HIS A 115 -23.30 -11.57 8.47
N PHE A 116 -22.02 -11.87 8.72
CA PHE A 116 -21.57 -12.72 9.83
C PHE A 116 -20.74 -11.90 10.83
N ARG A 117 -20.79 -12.28 12.11
CA ARG A 117 -20.11 -11.57 13.22
C ARG A 117 -18.58 -11.51 13.07
N GLY A 118 -17.98 -12.48 12.39
CA GLY A 118 -16.53 -12.58 12.14
C GLY A 118 -16.00 -11.77 10.94
N LYS A 119 -16.85 -10.97 10.27
CA LYS A 119 -16.46 -10.22 9.04
C LYS A 119 -15.28 -9.28 9.27
N GLY A 120 -15.21 -8.65 10.44
CA GLY A 120 -14.09 -7.76 10.79
C GLY A 120 -12.75 -8.51 10.87
N ALA A 121 -12.72 -9.69 11.50
CA ALA A 121 -11.51 -10.50 11.60
C ALA A 121 -11.01 -10.96 10.23
N LEU A 122 -11.91 -11.33 9.31
CA LEU A 122 -11.55 -11.68 7.95
C LEU A 122 -10.93 -10.50 7.20
N LEU A 123 -11.52 -9.31 7.33
CA LEU A 123 -10.98 -8.10 6.69
C LEU A 123 -9.59 -7.75 7.22
N THR A 124 -9.40 -7.80 8.54
CA THR A 124 -8.07 -7.59 9.15
C THR A 124 -7.05 -8.62 8.68
N LEU A 125 -7.43 -9.89 8.53
CA LEU A 125 -6.53 -10.93 8.02
C LEU A 125 -6.10 -10.67 6.57
N LEU A 126 -7.01 -10.13 5.74
CA LEU A 126 -6.71 -9.75 4.35
C LEU A 126 -5.79 -8.53 4.25
N ASP A 127 -5.91 -7.58 5.18
CA ASP A 127 -5.08 -6.37 5.22
C ASP A 127 -3.71 -6.60 5.90
N LEU A 128 -3.64 -7.60 6.80
CA LEU A 128 -2.42 -7.96 7.53
C LEU A 128 -1.17 -8.13 6.67
N PRO A 129 -1.16 -8.85 5.53
CA PRO A 129 0.03 -8.99 4.70
C PRO A 129 0.56 -7.65 4.16
N PHE A 130 -0.31 -6.65 3.96
CA PHE A 130 0.10 -5.32 3.53
C PHE A 130 0.63 -4.45 4.69
N ALA A 131 0.17 -4.73 5.91
CA ALA A 131 0.67 -4.07 7.11
C ALA A 131 2.05 -4.58 7.55
N VAL A 132 2.43 -5.81 7.17
CA VAL A 132 3.72 -6.41 7.52
C VAL A 132 4.79 -5.99 6.52
N SER A 133 5.94 -5.53 7.02
CA SER A 133 7.10 -5.20 6.16
C SER A 133 7.59 -6.42 5.38
N PRO A 134 7.94 -6.27 4.08
CA PRO A 134 8.47 -7.36 3.26
C PRO A 134 9.67 -8.07 3.90
N ILE A 135 10.53 -7.33 4.60
CA ILE A 135 11.72 -7.88 5.28
C ILE A 135 11.31 -8.84 6.41
N ILE A 136 10.30 -8.46 7.19
CA ILE A 136 9.78 -9.27 8.29
C ILE A 136 9.10 -10.52 7.75
N SER A 137 8.32 -10.40 6.67
CA SER A 137 7.71 -11.54 5.99
C SER A 137 8.78 -12.57 5.56
N GLY A 138 9.89 -12.10 4.96
CA GLY A 138 11.03 -12.94 4.63
C GLY A 138 11.65 -13.65 5.85
N LEU A 139 11.85 -12.93 6.95
CA LEU A 139 12.40 -13.53 8.19
C LEU A 139 11.46 -14.59 8.78
N ILE A 140 10.15 -14.36 8.78
CA ILE A 140 9.16 -15.34 9.24
C ILE A 140 9.25 -16.62 8.40
N PHE A 141 9.37 -16.51 7.07
CA PHE A 141 9.56 -17.68 6.21
C PHE A 141 10.85 -18.45 6.55
N VAL A 142 11.97 -17.76 6.76
CA VAL A 142 13.22 -18.40 7.19
C VAL A 142 13.07 -19.08 8.55
N LEU A 143 12.36 -18.45 9.50
CA LEU A 143 12.15 -19.03 10.83
C LEU A 143 11.17 -20.20 10.81
N MET A 144 10.13 -20.17 10.00
CA MET A 144 9.15 -21.26 9.88
C MET A 144 9.71 -22.47 9.13
N PHE A 145 10.43 -22.23 8.02
CA PHE A 145 10.98 -23.27 7.15
C PHE A 145 12.44 -23.61 7.42
N GLY A 146 13.10 -22.90 8.35
CA GLY A 146 14.45 -23.21 8.78
C GLY A 146 14.53 -24.51 9.61
N ARG A 147 15.76 -24.97 9.88
CA ARG A 147 16.02 -26.25 10.60
C ARG A 147 15.36 -26.37 11.97
N ARG A 148 15.16 -25.25 12.68
CA ARG A 148 14.50 -25.19 14.00
C ARG A 148 13.08 -24.64 13.93
N GLY A 149 12.53 -24.45 12.74
CA GLY A 149 11.20 -23.91 12.53
C GLY A 149 10.10 -24.92 12.80
N ILE A 150 8.86 -24.43 12.85
CA ILE A 150 7.66 -25.25 13.10
C ILE A 150 7.54 -26.36 12.05
N PHE A 151 7.97 -26.10 10.81
CA PHE A 151 7.97 -27.09 9.73
C PHE A 151 9.32 -27.82 9.55
N GLY A 152 10.38 -27.39 10.24
CA GLY A 152 11.73 -27.93 10.11
C GLY A 152 11.86 -29.46 10.29
N PRO A 153 11.25 -30.06 11.34
CA PRO A 153 11.29 -31.51 11.54
C PRO A 153 10.58 -32.31 10.44
N TYR A 154 9.46 -31.80 9.92
CA TYR A 154 8.68 -32.45 8.85
C TYR A 154 9.43 -32.43 7.51
N LEU A 155 10.07 -31.31 7.19
CA LEU A 155 10.90 -31.16 5.99
C LEU A 155 12.15 -32.05 6.03
N GLN A 156 12.81 -32.14 7.18
CA GLN A 156 13.96 -33.03 7.37
C GLN A 156 13.58 -34.51 7.22
N ALA A 157 12.38 -34.90 7.66
CA ALA A 157 11.89 -36.26 7.49
C ALA A 157 11.58 -36.64 6.03
N HIS A 158 11.38 -35.66 5.14
CA HIS A 158 11.08 -35.88 3.71
C HIS A 158 12.23 -35.45 2.78
N ASP A 159 13.41 -35.12 3.32
CA ASP A 159 14.59 -34.62 2.58
C ASP A 159 14.30 -33.42 1.65
N TRP A 160 13.30 -32.60 1.98
CA TRP A 160 12.92 -31.43 1.20
C TRP A 160 13.71 -30.19 1.62
N LYS A 161 14.59 -29.72 0.72
CA LYS A 161 15.46 -28.57 0.94
C LYS A 161 14.85 -27.31 0.35
N ILE A 162 14.23 -26.48 1.21
CA ILE A 162 13.57 -25.22 0.78
C ILE A 162 14.48 -24.00 1.03
N ILE A 163 15.10 -23.90 2.21
CA ILE A 163 15.98 -22.78 2.58
C ILE A 163 17.22 -23.33 3.32
N PHE A 164 18.41 -23.12 2.74
CA PHE A 164 19.75 -23.38 3.32
C PHE A 164 19.95 -24.66 4.17
N ALA A 165 19.20 -25.75 3.93
CA ALA A 165 19.43 -27.07 4.53
C ALA A 165 18.79 -28.18 3.70
#